data_AF-A0A521XGE9-F1
#
_entry.id   AF-A0A521XGE9-F1
#
_cell.length_a   1.000
_cell.length_b   1.000
_cell.length_c   1.000
_cell.angle_alpha   90.00
_cell.angle_beta   90.00
_cell.angle_gamma   90.00
#
_symmetry.space_group_name_H-M   'P 1'
#
loop_
_entity.id
_entity.type
_entity.pdbx_description
1 polymer ?
#
loop_
_entity_poly.entity_id
_entity_poly.type
_entity_poly.pdbx_seq_one_letter_code
_entity_poly.pdbx_strand_id
1 'polypeptide(L)'
;MAERSYWERIAQDRISRRRVLAGAGAGAAGLVVAAACGGSSNGDKTPSAGTTPGGGSPTAAADTGPTRPSGTPKIGGRYLGVNQGAWGTIDPLVSVGNATGIMPRFYNALVSRSNADPKFVFYDLAQSFEQPDEVTFVFKIRPGVKIAPNSLGIPERDLDAEDPVAYFDRIKADPTAILRKFTEPWLDTYSADGDTFTFKTKGPYAYSLSTLGRALGGCIPPRETFEQKMDLKARAAGAGPFMIKEGTFEESGSVQLD
;
A
#
# COMPACT_ATOMS: atom_id res chain seq x y z
N MET A 1 -15.80 -44.13 -26.66
CA MET A 1 -14.63 -43.30 -26.30
C MET A 1 -15.17 -42.06 -25.63
N ALA A 2 -15.10 -41.99 -24.29
CA ALA A 2 -15.56 -40.84 -23.52
C ALA A 2 -14.34 -39.97 -23.17
N GLU A 3 -14.40 -38.69 -23.55
CA GLU A 3 -13.31 -37.74 -23.30
C GLU A 3 -13.22 -37.42 -21.80
N ARG A 4 -12.00 -37.53 -21.25
CA ARG A 4 -11.71 -37.22 -19.85
C ARG A 4 -11.72 -35.71 -19.60
N SER A 5 -12.40 -35.32 -18.52
CA SER A 5 -12.65 -33.94 -18.11
C SER A 5 -11.34 -33.19 -17.81
N TYR A 6 -11.31 -31.91 -18.17
CA TYR A 6 -10.20 -30.96 -17.95
C TYR A 6 -9.66 -30.99 -16.52
N TRP A 7 -10.51 -31.25 -15.54
CA TRP A 7 -10.15 -31.30 -14.12
C TRP A 7 -9.40 -32.56 -13.69
N GLU A 8 -9.56 -33.67 -14.42
CA GLU A 8 -8.82 -34.91 -14.15
C GLU A 8 -7.34 -34.80 -14.57
N ARG A 9 -7.05 -33.97 -15.57
CA ARG A 9 -5.67 -33.69 -16.02
C ARG A 9 -4.89 -32.86 -15.01
N ILE A 10 -5.52 -31.85 -14.40
CA ILE A 10 -4.86 -30.96 -13.42
C ILE A 10 -4.57 -31.69 -12.10
N ALA A 11 -5.36 -32.71 -11.74
CA ALA A 11 -5.13 -33.50 -10.54
C ALA A 11 -3.91 -34.45 -10.67
N GLN A 12 -3.56 -34.87 -11.88
CA GLN A 12 -2.41 -35.75 -12.12
C GLN A 12 -1.05 -35.02 -12.15
N ASP A 13 -1.02 -33.71 -12.38
CA ASP A 13 0.22 -32.93 -12.48
C ASP A 13 0.79 -32.44 -11.14
N ARG A 14 0.21 -32.83 -10.00
CA ARG A 14 0.81 -32.59 -8.68
C ARG A 14 1.81 -33.68 -8.32
N ILE A 15 2.86 -33.79 -9.13
CA ILE A 15 4.07 -34.54 -8.77
C ILE A 15 4.69 -33.86 -7.54
N SER A 16 4.65 -34.56 -6.41
CA SER A 16 5.16 -34.06 -5.14
C SER A 16 6.67 -33.78 -5.24
N ARG A 17 7.08 -32.55 -4.94
CA ARG A 17 8.49 -32.12 -4.80
C ARG A 17 9.30 -32.91 -3.76
N ARG A 18 8.66 -33.85 -3.06
CA ARG A 18 9.21 -34.66 -1.96
C ARG A 18 10.03 -35.88 -2.41
N ARG A 19 10.07 -36.21 -3.71
CA ARG A 19 10.87 -37.35 -4.23
C ARG A 19 12.23 -36.98 -4.81
N VAL A 20 12.57 -35.69 -4.91
CA VAL A 20 13.87 -35.25 -5.44
C VAL A 20 14.96 -35.20 -4.35
N LEU A 21 14.59 -35.09 -3.06
CA LEU A 21 15.55 -35.06 -1.96
C LEU A 21 15.86 -36.43 -1.32
N ALA A 22 15.28 -37.52 -1.82
CA ALA A 22 15.53 -38.87 -1.32
C ALA A 22 16.51 -39.69 -2.18
N GLY A 23 17.14 -39.08 -3.20
CA GLY A 23 17.99 -39.78 -4.18
C GLY A 23 19.51 -39.57 -4.05
N ALA A 24 19.99 -38.83 -3.05
CA ALA A 24 21.42 -38.50 -2.89
C ALA A 24 22.08 -39.25 -1.73
N GLY A 25 21.89 -40.58 -1.67
CA GLY A 25 22.52 -41.42 -0.65
C GLY A 25 22.74 -42.85 -1.12
N ALA A 26 23.83 -43.09 -1.86
CA ALA A 26 24.58 -44.36 -1.87
C ALA A 26 25.81 -44.24 -2.79
N GLY A 27 27.03 -44.19 -2.23
CA GLY A 27 28.24 -44.29 -3.05
C GLY A 27 29.56 -43.98 -2.35
N ALA A 28 30.11 -45.01 -1.69
CA ALA A 28 31.54 -45.29 -1.46
C ALA A 28 32.36 -44.49 -0.44
N ALA A 29 32.92 -45.29 0.49
CA ALA A 29 33.87 -44.99 1.54
C ALA A 29 35.26 -44.54 1.06
N GLY A 30 35.90 -43.69 1.87
CA GLY A 30 37.29 -43.84 2.33
C GLY A 30 38.44 -43.58 1.36
N LEU A 31 39.22 -42.51 1.60
CA LEU A 31 40.69 -42.54 1.70
C LEU A 31 41.23 -41.17 2.12
N VAL A 32 41.89 -41.14 3.28
CA VAL A 32 42.76 -40.07 3.75
C VAL A 32 44.15 -40.30 3.14
N VAL A 33 44.71 -39.33 2.41
CA VAL A 33 46.17 -39.26 2.19
C VAL A 33 46.64 -37.81 2.30
N ALA A 34 47.76 -37.67 3.01
CA ALA A 34 48.41 -36.49 3.51
C ALA A 34 49.13 -35.63 2.45
N ALA A 35 49.52 -34.45 2.92
CA ALA A 35 50.36 -33.44 2.29
C ALA A 35 51.64 -33.97 1.60
N ALA A 36 52.05 -33.26 0.54
CA ALA A 36 53.45 -33.16 0.16
C ALA A 36 53.77 -31.75 -0.36
N CYS A 37 54.57 -31.04 0.42
CA CYS A 37 55.33 -29.86 0.03
C CYS A 37 56.53 -30.26 -0.85
N GLY A 38 57.04 -29.31 -1.64
CA GLY A 38 58.39 -29.31 -2.21
C GLY A 38 58.43 -29.79 -3.66
N GLY A 39 58.89 -29.03 -4.65
CA GLY A 39 59.89 -27.97 -4.62
C GLY A 39 61.09 -28.42 -5.45
N SER A 40 61.19 -27.98 -6.69
CA SER A 40 62.48 -27.82 -7.38
C SER A 40 62.35 -26.86 -8.57
N SER A 41 63.28 -25.92 -8.55
CA SER A 41 63.50 -24.73 -9.36
C SER A 41 64.13 -25.01 -10.72
N ASN A 42 63.67 -24.32 -11.77
CA ASN A 42 64.49 -23.38 -12.57
C ASN A 42 63.77 -22.92 -13.85
N GLY A 43 63.82 -21.61 -14.11
CA GLY A 43 63.76 -21.05 -15.46
C GLY A 43 62.54 -20.21 -15.79
N ASP A 44 62.69 -18.88 -15.70
CA ASP A 44 61.76 -17.87 -16.18
C ASP A 44 61.26 -18.10 -17.62
N LYS A 45 59.94 -17.99 -17.80
CA LYS A 45 59.26 -17.30 -18.91
C LYS A 45 57.74 -17.41 -18.75
N THR A 46 57.08 -16.27 -18.55
CA THR A 46 55.62 -16.12 -18.54
C THR A 46 55.02 -16.58 -19.87
N PRO A 47 53.89 -17.30 -19.86
CA PRO A 47 52.75 -16.82 -20.66
C PRO A 47 51.37 -17.07 -20.03
N SER A 48 50.53 -16.03 -20.19
CA SER A 48 49.08 -16.04 -20.45
C SER A 48 48.16 -16.93 -19.60
N ALA A 49 47.41 -16.29 -18.70
CA ALA A 49 46.28 -16.87 -17.98
C ALA A 49 45.08 -17.15 -18.92
N GLY A 50 44.67 -18.41 -18.98
CA GLY A 50 43.41 -18.87 -19.58
C GLY A 50 42.28 -18.89 -18.56
N THR A 51 41.13 -18.41 -18.99
CA THR A 51 39.91 -18.10 -18.24
C THR A 51 39.18 -19.35 -17.71
N THR A 52 38.88 -19.38 -16.41
CA THR A 52 37.87 -20.27 -15.81
C THR A 52 36.50 -19.60 -15.85
N PRO A 53 35.39 -20.28 -16.24
CA PRO A 53 34.06 -19.67 -16.30
C PRO A 53 33.56 -19.28 -14.90
N GLY A 54 33.39 -17.97 -14.69
CA GLY A 54 32.76 -17.42 -13.49
C GLY A 54 31.27 -17.73 -13.46
N GLY A 55 30.80 -18.14 -12.28
CA GLY A 55 29.38 -18.30 -11.97
C GLY A 55 28.65 -16.97 -12.17
N GLY A 56 27.78 -16.92 -13.18
CA GLY A 56 26.88 -15.80 -13.41
C GLY A 56 25.88 -15.71 -12.26
N SER A 57 26.00 -14.63 -11.48
CA SER A 57 24.94 -14.18 -10.60
C SER A 57 23.67 -13.95 -11.44
N PRO A 58 22.48 -14.39 -11.02
CA PRO A 58 21.27 -14.15 -11.80
C PRO A 58 21.03 -12.64 -11.86
N THR A 59 21.18 -12.08 -13.05
CA THR A 59 20.78 -10.70 -13.37
C THR A 59 19.33 -10.53 -12.93
N ALA A 60 19.09 -9.64 -11.97
CA ALA A 60 17.74 -9.25 -11.58
C ALA A 60 17.00 -8.79 -12.84
N ALA A 61 15.85 -9.41 -13.12
CA ALA A 61 14.98 -8.99 -14.20
C ALA A 61 14.70 -7.49 -14.03
N ALA A 62 14.95 -6.71 -15.08
CA ALA A 62 14.67 -5.29 -15.08
C ALA A 62 13.20 -5.07 -14.71
N ASP A 63 12.98 -4.31 -13.65
CA ASP A 63 11.67 -3.87 -13.22
C ASP A 63 11.05 -3.03 -14.35
N THR A 64 10.05 -3.56 -15.04
CA THR A 64 9.31 -2.86 -16.10
C THR A 64 8.29 -1.87 -15.50
N GLY A 65 8.68 -1.19 -14.42
CA GLY A 65 7.89 -0.15 -13.80
C GLY A 65 7.62 1.00 -14.76
N PRO A 66 6.57 1.80 -14.53
CA PRO A 66 6.23 2.92 -15.40
C PRO A 66 7.42 3.86 -15.58
N THR A 67 7.80 4.09 -16.84
CA THR A 67 8.95 4.91 -17.22
C THR A 67 8.69 6.37 -16.79
N ARG A 68 9.48 6.88 -15.83
CA ARG A 68 9.44 8.30 -15.46
C ARG A 68 9.82 9.14 -16.69
N PRO A 69 9.00 10.11 -17.14
CA PRO A 69 9.36 10.98 -18.25
C PRO A 69 10.70 11.68 -17.98
N SER A 70 11.60 11.67 -18.96
CA SER A 70 12.87 12.39 -18.87
C SER A 70 12.63 13.90 -18.94
N GLY A 71 13.18 14.65 -17.99
CA GLY A 71 13.12 16.12 -17.96
C GLY A 71 13.00 16.68 -16.54
N THR A 72 13.25 17.98 -16.39
CA THR A 72 13.02 18.69 -15.12
C THR A 72 11.52 18.94 -14.95
N PRO A 73 10.90 18.53 -13.82
CA PRO A 73 9.50 18.85 -13.53
C PRO A 73 9.25 20.35 -13.60
N LYS A 74 8.20 20.77 -14.30
CA LYS A 74 7.78 22.17 -14.36
C LYS A 74 6.95 22.50 -13.11
N ILE A 75 7.30 23.58 -12.43
CA ILE A 75 6.54 24.11 -11.30
C ILE A 75 5.43 25.01 -11.85
N GLY A 76 4.21 24.83 -11.33
CA GLY A 76 3.04 25.63 -11.69
C GLY A 76 2.25 25.10 -12.90
N GLY A 77 1.00 25.53 -13.00
CA GLY A 77 0.06 25.13 -14.04
C GLY A 77 -1.33 24.81 -13.48
N ARG A 78 -2.31 24.67 -14.38
CA ARG A 78 -3.65 24.19 -14.05
C ARG A 78 -3.87 22.82 -14.67
N TYR A 79 -4.20 21.83 -13.85
CA TYR A 79 -4.65 20.53 -14.32
C TYR A 79 -6.17 20.51 -14.37
N LEU A 80 -6.73 20.29 -15.56
CA LEU A 80 -8.16 20.02 -15.73
C LEU A 80 -8.37 18.51 -15.78
N GLY A 81 -8.99 17.96 -14.74
CA GLY A 81 -9.42 16.56 -14.73
C GLY A 81 -10.85 16.45 -15.22
N VAL A 82 -11.13 15.50 -16.10
CA VAL A 82 -12.48 15.16 -16.55
C VAL A 82 -12.81 13.76 -16.04
N ASN A 83 -13.98 13.59 -15.42
CA ASN A 83 -14.48 12.30 -14.97
C ASN A 83 -15.78 11.99 -15.70
N GLN A 84 -15.91 10.78 -16.25
CA GLN A 84 -17.14 10.32 -16.90
C GLN A 84 -17.95 9.53 -15.86
N GLY A 85 -18.89 10.20 -15.20
CA GLY A 85 -19.81 9.57 -14.25
C GLY A 85 -20.12 10.45 -13.04
N ALA A 86 -21.13 10.07 -12.28
CA ALA A 86 -21.61 10.81 -11.14
C ALA A 86 -20.46 11.08 -10.13
N TRP A 87 -20.36 12.34 -9.71
CA TRP A 87 -19.38 12.76 -8.72
C TRP A 87 -19.54 12.00 -7.40
N GLY A 88 -20.77 11.90 -6.92
CA GLY A 88 -21.08 11.37 -5.61
C GLY A 88 -20.80 12.40 -4.51
N THR A 89 -19.94 12.03 -3.56
CA THR A 89 -19.58 12.82 -2.38
C THR A 89 -18.10 12.72 -2.08
N ILE A 90 -17.51 13.77 -1.52
CA ILE A 90 -16.14 13.76 -0.99
C ILE A 90 -16.08 13.37 0.50
N ASP A 91 -17.14 12.73 1.01
CA ASP A 91 -17.15 12.08 2.32
C ASP A 91 -16.51 10.68 2.25
N PRO A 92 -15.34 10.42 2.86
CA PRO A 92 -14.70 9.11 2.82
C PRO A 92 -15.51 8.02 3.53
N LEU A 93 -16.46 8.40 4.40
CA LEU A 93 -17.32 7.47 5.12
C LEU A 93 -18.22 6.68 4.17
N VAL A 94 -18.79 7.34 3.16
CA VAL A 94 -19.88 6.80 2.32
C VAL A 94 -19.62 6.88 0.82
N SER A 95 -18.54 7.53 0.38
CA SER A 95 -18.31 7.74 -1.05
C SER A 95 -18.05 6.44 -1.82
N VAL A 96 -18.81 6.27 -2.91
CA VAL A 96 -18.65 5.20 -3.90
C VAL A 96 -18.50 5.73 -5.34
N GLY A 97 -18.49 7.06 -5.50
CA GLY A 97 -18.45 7.74 -6.80
C GLY A 97 -17.05 8.16 -7.24
N ASN A 98 -16.99 8.95 -8.30
CA ASN A 98 -15.74 9.44 -8.88
C ASN A 98 -14.95 10.38 -7.94
N ALA A 99 -15.63 11.02 -6.99
CA ALA A 99 -15.01 11.86 -5.96
C ALA A 99 -13.93 11.12 -5.14
N THR A 100 -14.02 9.78 -4.98
CA THR A 100 -13.03 8.97 -4.25
C THR A 100 -11.61 9.12 -4.80
N GLY A 101 -11.46 9.29 -6.11
CA GLY A 101 -10.14 9.43 -6.76
C GLY A 101 -9.43 10.73 -6.45
N ILE A 102 -10.13 11.74 -5.93
CA ILE A 102 -9.53 13.03 -5.57
C ILE A 102 -9.25 13.19 -4.07
N MET A 103 -9.87 12.38 -3.20
CA MET A 103 -9.70 12.45 -1.74
C MET A 103 -8.25 12.49 -1.27
N PRO A 104 -7.33 11.66 -1.79
CA PRO A 104 -5.92 11.69 -1.36
C PRO A 104 -5.18 12.99 -1.71
N ARG A 105 -5.83 13.93 -2.41
CA ARG A 105 -5.25 15.25 -2.72
C ARG A 105 -5.48 16.25 -1.59
N PHE A 106 -6.48 16.05 -0.74
CA PHE A 106 -6.84 17.00 0.33
C PHE A 106 -7.04 16.34 1.70
N TYR A 107 -7.28 15.03 1.75
CA TYR A 107 -7.14 14.22 2.96
C TYR A 107 -5.87 13.40 2.95
N ASN A 108 -5.53 12.85 4.11
CA ASN A 108 -4.46 11.89 4.29
C ASN A 108 -5.04 10.52 4.66
N ALA A 109 -4.29 9.46 4.40
CA ALA A 109 -4.49 8.14 4.99
C ALA A 109 -3.30 7.81 5.91
N LEU A 110 -3.40 6.81 6.79
CA LEU A 110 -2.23 6.40 7.62
C LEU A 110 -1.08 5.91 6.73
N VAL A 111 -1.42 5.01 5.82
CA VAL A 111 -0.57 4.47 4.75
C VAL A 111 -1.38 4.50 3.47
N SER A 112 -0.75 4.52 2.31
CA SER A 112 -1.46 4.39 1.05
C SER A 112 -0.64 3.61 0.03
N ARG A 113 -1.29 3.24 -1.08
CA ARG A 113 -0.70 2.45 -2.15
C ARG A 113 -0.82 3.23 -3.45
N SER A 114 0.24 3.21 -4.25
CA SER A 114 0.20 3.85 -5.56
C SER A 114 -0.81 3.16 -6.47
N ASN A 115 -1.60 3.96 -7.16
CA ASN A 115 -2.50 3.47 -8.21
C ASN A 115 -1.75 3.08 -9.48
N ALA A 116 -0.56 3.67 -9.72
CA ALA A 116 0.27 3.38 -10.89
C ALA A 116 1.23 2.21 -10.66
N ASP A 117 1.64 1.98 -9.40
CA ASP A 117 2.46 0.86 -8.99
C ASP A 117 1.89 0.25 -7.70
N PRO A 118 1.03 -0.77 -7.80
CA PRO A 118 0.41 -1.40 -6.63
C PRO A 118 1.39 -2.11 -5.69
N LYS A 119 2.64 -2.35 -6.09
CA LYS A 119 3.67 -2.89 -5.18
C LYS A 119 4.24 -1.79 -4.29
N PHE A 120 4.12 -0.53 -4.70
CA PHE A 120 4.56 0.62 -3.94
C PHE A 120 3.52 1.05 -2.91
N VAL A 121 3.81 0.73 -1.64
CA VAL A 121 3.10 1.22 -0.45
C VAL A 121 3.95 2.31 0.18
N PHE A 122 3.34 3.42 0.56
CA PHE A 122 4.01 4.55 1.16
C PHE A 122 3.27 5.05 2.40
N TYR A 123 4.03 5.68 3.28
CA TYR A 123 3.53 6.36 4.47
C TYR A 123 3.00 7.74 4.12
N ASP A 124 1.85 8.12 4.67
CA ASP A 124 1.22 9.43 4.46
C ASP A 124 1.09 10.17 5.81
N LEU A 125 -0.05 10.04 6.51
CA LEU A 125 -0.22 10.61 7.87
C LEU A 125 0.70 9.93 8.89
N ALA A 126 0.91 8.62 8.77
CA ALA A 126 1.91 7.94 9.57
C ALA A 126 3.32 8.26 9.05
N GLN A 127 4.32 8.26 9.93
CA GLN A 127 5.74 8.28 9.54
C GLN A 127 6.39 6.89 9.64
N SER A 128 5.81 6.00 10.43
CA SER A 128 6.22 4.59 10.54
C SER A 128 5.06 3.72 11.02
N PHE A 129 5.23 2.42 10.89
CA PHE A 129 4.30 1.40 11.35
C PHE A 129 5.07 0.20 11.90
N GLU A 130 4.58 -0.36 13.00
CA GLU A 130 5.06 -1.61 13.59
C GLU A 130 3.91 -2.60 13.78
N GLN A 131 4.22 -3.87 13.58
CA GLN A 131 3.31 -4.99 13.83
C GLN A 131 4.01 -5.99 14.76
N PRO A 132 3.93 -5.79 16.09
CA PRO A 132 4.64 -6.63 17.05
C PRO A 132 4.11 -8.07 17.11
N ASP A 133 2.86 -8.29 16.68
CA ASP A 133 2.19 -9.59 16.62
C ASP A 133 1.21 -9.65 15.44
N GLU A 134 0.54 -10.79 15.22
CA GLU A 134 -0.32 -11.00 14.04
C GLU A 134 -1.59 -10.12 14.01
N VAL A 135 -1.92 -9.43 15.11
CA VAL A 135 -3.20 -8.71 15.27
C VAL A 135 -3.05 -7.24 15.67
N THR A 136 -1.88 -6.80 16.10
CA THR A 136 -1.65 -5.44 16.60
C THR A 136 -0.94 -4.59 15.55
N PHE A 137 -1.50 -3.43 15.23
CA PHE A 137 -0.96 -2.48 14.25
C PHE A 137 -0.74 -1.12 14.92
N VAL A 138 0.52 -0.68 15.00
CA VAL A 138 0.94 0.55 15.70
C VAL A 138 1.49 1.54 14.69
N PHE A 139 0.88 2.72 14.58
CA PHE A 139 1.30 3.79 13.69
C PHE A 139 1.82 4.98 14.49
N LYS A 140 3.02 5.43 14.13
CA LYS A 140 3.54 6.71 14.61
C LYS A 140 3.04 7.81 13.70
N ILE A 141 2.28 8.76 14.21
CA ILE A 141 1.75 9.89 13.46
C ILE A 141 2.85 10.93 13.22
N ARG A 142 2.89 11.48 12.01
CA ARG A 142 3.87 12.50 11.63
C ARG A 142 3.50 13.84 12.28
N PRO A 143 4.43 14.54 12.97
CA PRO A 143 4.20 15.90 13.42
C PRO A 143 4.19 16.89 12.25
N GLY A 144 3.45 17.99 12.35
CA GLY A 144 3.43 19.05 11.34
C GLY A 144 2.54 18.78 10.12
N VAL A 145 1.71 17.75 10.14
CA VAL A 145 0.70 17.48 9.10
C VAL A 145 -0.48 18.44 9.30
N LYS A 146 -0.30 19.70 8.91
CA LYS A 146 -1.22 20.79 9.23
C LYS A 146 -2.46 20.79 8.34
N ILE A 147 -3.63 20.85 8.98
CA ILE A 147 -4.90 21.08 8.30
C ILE A 147 -4.83 22.41 7.58
N ALA A 148 -5.14 22.38 6.29
CA ALA A 148 -5.00 23.55 5.44
C ALA A 148 -6.02 24.66 5.79
N PRO A 149 -5.68 25.93 5.50
CA PRO A 149 -6.62 27.04 5.64
C PRO A 149 -7.94 26.75 4.92
N ASN A 150 -9.05 26.98 5.62
CA ASN A 150 -10.38 26.62 5.13
C ASN A 150 -11.45 27.61 5.61
N SER A 151 -12.55 27.69 4.88
CA SER A 151 -13.72 28.52 5.23
C SER A 151 -14.76 27.77 6.09
N LEU A 152 -14.43 26.57 6.58
CA LEU A 152 -15.36 25.68 7.27
C LEU A 152 -15.35 25.86 8.78
N GLY A 153 -14.48 26.72 9.31
CA GLY A 153 -14.31 26.85 10.76
C GLY A 153 -13.62 25.65 11.40
N ILE A 154 -12.93 24.81 10.61
CA ILE A 154 -12.02 23.79 11.15
C ILE A 154 -10.71 24.48 11.52
N PRO A 155 -10.21 24.33 12.76
CA PRO A 155 -8.95 24.92 13.19
C PRO A 155 -7.75 24.46 12.35
N GLU A 156 -6.83 25.38 12.05
CA GLU A 156 -5.54 25.11 11.39
C GLU A 156 -4.52 24.49 12.36
N ARG A 157 -4.84 23.30 12.87
CA ARG A 157 -3.97 22.49 13.73
C ARG A 157 -3.34 21.34 12.94
N ASP A 158 -2.44 20.63 13.58
CA ASP A 158 -1.91 19.39 13.02
C ASP A 158 -2.96 18.27 13.14
N LEU A 159 -3.07 17.44 12.09
CA LEU A 159 -3.71 16.13 12.21
C LEU A 159 -2.88 15.27 13.18
N ASP A 160 -3.55 14.67 14.14
CA ASP A 160 -2.94 13.93 15.24
C ASP A 160 -3.55 12.51 15.37
N ALA A 161 -3.14 11.76 16.39
CA ALA A 161 -3.61 10.38 16.59
C ALA A 161 -5.09 10.28 16.99
N GLU A 162 -5.72 11.37 17.45
CA GLU A 162 -7.13 11.38 17.84
C GLU A 162 -8.07 11.53 16.62
N ASP A 163 -7.59 12.09 15.51
CA ASP A 163 -8.35 12.18 14.26
C ASP A 163 -8.78 10.80 13.71
N PRO A 164 -7.89 9.79 13.58
CA PRO A 164 -8.33 8.44 13.22
C PRO A 164 -9.22 7.80 14.29
N VAL A 165 -9.02 8.05 15.59
CA VAL A 165 -9.93 7.52 16.64
C VAL A 165 -11.35 8.03 16.41
N ALA A 166 -11.53 9.35 16.27
CA ALA A 166 -12.83 9.97 16.01
C ALA A 166 -13.45 9.48 14.69
N TYR A 167 -12.65 9.25 13.67
CA TYR A 167 -13.14 8.72 12.40
C TYR A 167 -13.61 7.26 12.51
N PHE A 168 -12.87 6.41 13.25
CA PHE A 168 -13.30 5.04 13.51
C PHE A 168 -14.55 4.96 14.41
N ASP A 169 -14.71 5.90 15.36
CA ASP A 169 -15.96 6.06 16.11
C ASP A 169 -17.13 6.38 15.17
N ARG A 170 -16.91 7.29 14.20
CA ARG A 170 -17.93 7.62 13.20
C ARG A 170 -18.28 6.43 12.31
N ILE A 171 -17.29 5.64 11.89
CA ILE A 171 -17.50 4.40 11.13
C ILE A 171 -18.36 3.41 11.93
N LYS A 172 -18.08 3.22 13.23
CA LYS A 172 -18.89 2.34 14.09
C LYS A 172 -20.32 2.85 14.29
N ALA A 173 -20.51 4.17 14.35
CA ALA A 173 -21.82 4.78 14.59
C ALA A 173 -22.71 4.80 13.33
N ASP A 174 -22.14 4.79 12.12
CA ASP A 174 -22.90 4.95 10.88
C ASP A 174 -23.05 3.64 10.10
N PRO A 175 -24.24 3.02 10.01
CA PRO A 175 -24.42 1.76 9.29
C PRO A 175 -24.15 1.85 7.79
N THR A 176 -24.12 3.06 7.22
CA THR A 176 -23.80 3.28 5.80
C THR A 176 -22.30 3.36 5.53
N ALA A 177 -21.48 3.44 6.58
CA ALA A 177 -20.03 3.56 6.44
C ALA A 177 -19.43 2.36 5.71
N ILE A 178 -18.74 2.64 4.61
CA ILE A 178 -18.26 1.59 3.71
C ILE A 178 -17.24 0.66 4.36
N LEU A 179 -16.45 1.19 5.29
CA LEU A 179 -15.42 0.45 6.01
C LEU A 179 -16.00 -0.53 7.05
N ARG A 180 -17.31 -0.49 7.34
CA ARG A 180 -17.96 -1.46 8.27
C ARG A 180 -17.85 -2.90 7.84
N LYS A 181 -17.79 -3.15 6.53
CA LYS A 181 -17.53 -4.48 5.97
C LYS A 181 -16.20 -5.08 6.46
N PHE A 182 -15.26 -4.22 6.86
CA PHE A 182 -14.03 -4.60 7.53
C PHE A 182 -14.15 -4.48 9.05
N THR A 183 -14.60 -3.34 9.58
CA THR A 183 -14.52 -3.07 11.01
C THR A 183 -15.45 -3.95 11.85
N GLU A 184 -16.65 -4.29 11.39
CA GLU A 184 -17.56 -5.16 12.14
C GLU A 184 -16.99 -6.59 12.34
N PRO A 185 -16.59 -7.30 11.27
CA PRO A 185 -16.07 -8.66 11.43
C PRO A 185 -14.64 -8.72 11.99
N TRP A 186 -13.79 -7.72 11.74
CA TRP A 186 -12.35 -7.85 11.99
C TRP A 186 -11.74 -6.89 12.99
N LEU A 187 -12.28 -5.68 13.17
CA LEU A 187 -11.69 -4.70 14.09
C LEU A 187 -12.11 -5.03 15.53
N ASP A 188 -11.13 -5.11 16.43
CA ASP A 188 -11.35 -5.32 17.86
C ASP A 188 -11.33 -3.99 18.60
N THR A 189 -10.15 -3.38 18.71
CA THR A 189 -9.93 -2.13 19.44
C THR A 189 -9.12 -1.14 18.61
N TYR A 190 -9.24 0.14 18.94
CA TYR A 190 -8.35 1.20 18.47
C TYR A 190 -8.24 2.28 19.56
N SER A 191 -7.11 2.95 19.59
CA SER A 191 -6.83 4.00 20.56
C SER A 191 -5.72 4.91 20.06
N ALA A 192 -5.67 6.11 20.62
CA ALA A 192 -4.54 7.00 20.54
C ALA A 192 -3.78 7.00 21.87
N ASP A 193 -2.46 7.15 21.80
CA ASP A 193 -1.60 7.50 22.94
C ASP A 193 -0.53 8.48 22.44
N GLY A 194 -0.69 9.75 22.81
CA GLY A 194 0.14 10.84 22.30
C GLY A 194 0.10 10.93 20.76
N ASP A 195 1.24 10.70 20.12
CA ASP A 195 1.40 10.69 18.66
C ASP A 195 1.31 9.28 18.05
N THR A 196 0.76 8.32 18.78
CA THR A 196 0.66 6.92 18.35
C THR A 196 -0.80 6.53 18.19
N PHE A 197 -1.17 6.10 16.99
CA PHE A 197 -2.47 5.47 16.73
C PHE A 197 -2.28 3.95 16.66
N THR A 198 -3.05 3.21 17.44
CA THR A 198 -3.01 1.74 17.42
C THR A 198 -4.38 1.20 17.07
N PHE A 199 -4.44 0.15 16.25
CA PHE A 199 -5.62 -0.68 16.15
C PHE A 199 -5.26 -2.16 16.26
N LYS A 200 -6.22 -2.95 16.73
CA LYS A 200 -6.11 -4.41 16.85
C LYS A 200 -7.22 -5.08 16.07
N THR A 201 -6.90 -6.22 15.45
CA THR A 201 -7.88 -7.08 14.80
C THR A 201 -8.28 -8.25 15.71
N LYS A 202 -9.49 -8.79 15.53
CA LYS A 202 -10.01 -9.96 16.25
C LYS A 202 -9.26 -11.25 15.92
N GLY A 203 -8.50 -11.25 14.82
CA GLY A 203 -7.65 -12.34 14.36
C GLY A 203 -6.74 -11.87 13.22
N PRO A 204 -5.79 -12.70 12.78
CA PRO A 204 -4.85 -12.33 11.72
C PRO A 204 -5.59 -11.98 10.43
N TYR A 205 -5.36 -10.77 9.90
CA TYR A 205 -6.00 -10.31 8.67
C TYR A 205 -4.98 -9.65 7.74
N ALA A 206 -4.57 -10.37 6.69
CA ALA A 206 -3.51 -9.95 5.78
C ALA A 206 -3.82 -8.65 5.02
N TYR A 207 -5.10 -8.28 4.87
CA TYR A 207 -5.52 -7.12 4.11
C TYR A 207 -5.63 -5.84 4.95
N SER A 208 -5.36 -5.86 6.26
CA SER A 208 -5.55 -4.71 7.17
C SER A 208 -4.96 -3.41 6.62
N LEU A 209 -3.67 -3.40 6.28
CA LEU A 209 -2.99 -2.20 5.74
C LEU A 209 -3.59 -1.75 4.41
N SER A 210 -3.89 -2.70 3.52
CA SER A 210 -4.47 -2.38 2.21
C SER A 210 -5.89 -1.83 2.32
N THR A 211 -6.66 -2.27 3.30
CA THR A 211 -8.03 -1.82 3.55
C THR A 211 -8.04 -0.40 4.12
N LEU A 212 -7.15 -0.11 5.08
CA LEU A 212 -7.04 1.21 5.69
C LEU A 212 -6.36 2.25 4.78
N GLY A 213 -5.54 1.81 3.83
CA GLY A 213 -4.86 2.74 2.92
C GLY A 213 -5.62 3.12 1.66
N ARG A 214 -6.86 2.65 1.50
CA ARG A 214 -7.72 3.03 0.38
C ARG A 214 -8.28 4.43 0.57
N ALA A 215 -8.35 5.20 -0.50
CA ALA A 215 -9.04 6.48 -0.49
C ALA A 215 -10.49 6.35 0.00
N LEU A 216 -11.16 5.30 -0.49
CA LEU A 216 -12.49 4.90 -0.05
C LEU A 216 -12.40 4.26 1.34
N GLY A 217 -13.01 4.92 2.33
CA GLY A 217 -13.05 4.50 3.72
C GLY A 217 -11.78 4.77 4.52
N GLY A 218 -10.60 4.91 3.91
CA GLY A 218 -9.32 5.04 4.60
C GLY A 218 -8.74 6.46 4.68
N CYS A 219 -9.23 7.40 3.87
CA CYS A 219 -8.91 8.82 4.07
C CYS A 219 -9.54 9.32 5.37
N ILE A 220 -8.78 10.09 6.15
CA ILE A 220 -9.15 10.56 7.49
C ILE A 220 -9.42 12.07 7.43
N PRO A 221 -10.69 12.50 7.60
CA PRO A 221 -11.03 13.89 7.84
C PRO A 221 -10.63 14.36 9.25
N PRO A 222 -10.43 15.67 9.48
CA PRO A 222 -10.29 16.24 10.83
C PRO A 222 -11.49 15.89 11.71
N ARG A 223 -11.28 15.55 12.99
CA ARG A 223 -12.36 15.16 13.93
C ARG A 223 -13.48 16.21 14.05
N GLU A 224 -13.15 17.50 13.92
CA GLU A 224 -14.11 18.60 13.99
C GLU A 224 -15.18 18.50 12.91
N THR A 225 -14.86 17.85 11.78
CA THR A 225 -15.82 17.54 10.72
C THR A 225 -17.05 16.80 11.24
N PHE A 226 -16.82 15.85 12.15
CA PHE A 226 -17.87 15.02 12.72
C PHE A 226 -18.57 15.70 13.89
N GLU A 227 -17.82 16.40 14.74
CA GLU A 227 -18.34 17.18 15.86
C GLU A 227 -19.32 18.27 15.38
N GLN A 228 -18.99 18.93 14.28
CA GLN A 228 -19.81 19.96 13.64
C GLN A 228 -20.92 19.39 12.74
N LYS A 229 -20.99 18.05 12.57
CA LYS A 229 -21.95 17.35 11.70
C LYS A 229 -21.98 17.92 10.27
N MET A 230 -20.81 18.19 9.71
CA MET A 230 -20.73 18.82 8.40
C MET A 230 -21.19 17.89 7.28
N ASP A 231 -21.90 18.45 6.31
CA ASP A 231 -22.12 17.81 5.01
C ASP A 231 -20.87 17.96 4.14
N LEU A 232 -20.23 16.82 3.89
CA LEU A 232 -19.01 16.67 3.09
C LEU A 232 -19.30 16.33 1.62
N LYS A 233 -20.48 16.67 1.08
CA LYS A 233 -20.77 16.38 -0.34
C LYS A 233 -19.82 17.10 -1.31
N ALA A 234 -19.53 18.38 -1.06
CA ALA A 234 -18.72 19.23 -1.96
C ALA A 234 -17.73 20.16 -1.26
N ARG A 235 -17.67 20.12 0.07
CA ARG A 235 -16.75 20.92 0.89
C ARG A 235 -16.04 20.02 1.90
N ALA A 236 -14.74 20.24 2.08
CA ALA A 236 -13.92 19.50 3.01
C ALA A 236 -12.70 20.34 3.42
N ALA A 237 -12.14 20.02 4.59
CA ALA A 237 -10.81 20.47 4.99
C ALA A 237 -9.98 19.24 5.38
N GLY A 238 -8.69 19.29 5.12
CA GLY A 238 -7.75 18.25 5.50
C GLY A 238 -6.32 18.74 5.33
N ALA A 239 -5.36 17.85 5.50
CA ALA A 239 -3.93 18.17 5.46
C ALA A 239 -3.21 17.60 4.23
N GLY A 240 -3.97 17.30 3.17
CA GLY A 240 -3.42 16.89 1.89
C GLY A 240 -2.73 18.06 1.13
N PRO A 241 -2.02 17.76 0.03
CA PRO A 241 -1.25 18.75 -0.73
C PRO A 241 -2.10 19.83 -1.44
N PHE A 242 -3.42 19.66 -1.52
CA PHE A 242 -4.35 20.60 -2.13
C PHE A 242 -5.51 20.92 -1.18
N MET A 243 -6.09 22.10 -1.37
CA MET A 243 -7.30 22.54 -0.69
C MET A 243 -8.48 22.51 -1.65
N ILE A 244 -9.67 22.17 -1.15
CA ILE A 244 -10.90 22.36 -1.91
C ILE A 244 -11.30 23.82 -1.81
N LYS A 245 -11.39 24.47 -2.97
CA LYS A 245 -12.02 25.79 -3.09
C LYS A 245 -13.44 25.64 -3.60
N GLU A 246 -14.34 26.43 -3.05
CA GLU A 246 -15.70 26.52 -3.56
C GLU A 246 -15.71 26.89 -5.06
N GLY A 247 -16.62 26.31 -5.83
CA GLY A 247 -16.72 26.51 -7.28
C GLY A 247 -15.64 25.80 -8.13
N THR A 248 -14.80 24.93 -7.55
CA THR A 248 -13.81 24.16 -8.32
C THR A 248 -14.36 22.87 -8.95
N PHE A 249 -15.61 22.54 -8.64
CA PHE A 249 -16.35 21.44 -9.22
C PHE A 249 -17.56 22.00 -9.98
N GLU A 250 -17.67 21.63 -11.25
CA GLU A 250 -18.82 21.92 -12.10
C GLU A 250 -19.36 20.58 -12.62
N GLU A 251 -20.60 20.25 -12.30
CA GLU A 251 -21.28 19.09 -12.86
C GLU A 251 -21.85 19.49 -14.23
N SER A 252 -21.13 19.21 -15.31
CA SER A 252 -21.70 19.32 -16.65
C SER A 252 -22.78 18.25 -16.79
N GLY A 253 -24.03 18.66 -17.02
CA GLY A 253 -25.18 17.76 -17.11
C GLY A 253 -24.91 16.51 -17.95
N SER A 254 -25.50 15.39 -17.53
CA SER A 254 -25.34 14.09 -18.19
C SER A 254 -25.62 14.19 -19.69
N VAL A 255 -24.66 13.77 -20.52
CA VAL A 255 -24.94 13.44 -21.93
C VAL A 255 -25.72 12.13 -21.90
N GLN A 256 -27.03 12.19 -22.13
CA GLN A 256 -27.77 10.98 -22.49
C GLN A 256 -27.34 10.62 -23.92
N LEU A 257 -26.88 9.37 -24.09
CA LEU A 257 -26.80 8.78 -25.42
C LEU A 257 -28.18 8.19 -25.67
N ASP A 258 -28.92 8.83 -26.56
CA ASP A 258 -30.20 8.35 -27.08
C ASP A 258 -30.08 6.94 -27.68
#